data_AF-A0A3B6TD00-F1
#
_entry.id   AF-A0A3B6TD00-F1
#
_cell.length_a   1.000
_cell.length_b   1.000
_cell.length_c   1.000
_cell.angle_alpha   90.00
_cell.angle_beta   90.00
_cell.angle_gamma   90.00
#
_symmetry.space_group_name_H-M   'P 1'
#
loop_
_entity.id
_entity.type
_entity.pdbx_description
1 polymer ?
#
loop_
_entity_poly.entity_id
_entity_poly.type
_entity_poly.pdbx_seq_one_letter_code
_entity_poly.pdbx_strand_id
1 'polypeptide(L)'
;MGSQLPPPPAASTATTHAAAADGMTTTISSLGQDQLLEIFLRLPNLPALVRAALTCRSWLGAVRSSRPFRRLFRALHPAPLLGLFLEVDEDAAPSFAPLRRTDPDVAAALRCGDFFLTSLPVQDGAYTGWGIVDCRDGYILLRNMFSLAAVNPMTWAVDIIPMPDDVRAGSGLSFGFLGFHLMSSEENPWSLRVVCVCADVSRVRAAVFSSETWDWAIHPWVEIGGDNSLKYNAGMLVDGSVYWPFHGEHRMIRINTATMEVINVDLPLQVDVESCNYNAGETRDGQLCIVYAADDFHLHVWIRGVDGDGIGIWVPQNILSLSAEIGRVTRGWLGHLRVVQVRSGYVYLSMKCITPVGILRCWFLSLSLETMKIESLIHGTFGDSAYPYIMAWPPCLIGHDGSSTGHEVEASH
;
A
#
# COMPACT_ATOMS: atom_id res chain seq x y z
N MET A 1 68.33 74.60 -25.38
CA MET A 1 67.23 75.45 -24.87
C MET A 1 66.08 75.34 -25.85
N GLY A 2 65.01 74.67 -25.43
CA GLY A 2 63.78 74.55 -26.21
C GLY A 2 62.80 75.66 -25.84
N SER A 3 61.94 76.03 -26.80
CA SER A 3 60.71 76.77 -26.57
C SER A 3 59.67 76.40 -27.64
N GLN A 4 58.43 76.29 -27.17
CA GLN A 4 57.25 75.55 -27.70
C GLN A 4 56.56 76.14 -28.95
N LEU A 5 55.73 75.29 -29.58
CA LEU A 5 54.38 75.65 -30.02
C LEU A 5 53.40 74.51 -29.64
N PRO A 6 52.12 74.80 -29.28
CA PRO A 6 51.16 73.82 -28.78
C PRO A 6 50.28 73.22 -29.90
N PRO A 7 49.69 72.02 -29.72
CA PRO A 7 48.67 71.51 -30.63
C PRO A 7 47.22 71.81 -30.15
N PRO A 8 46.23 71.73 -31.06
CA PRO A 8 44.86 72.25 -30.89
C PRO A 8 43.90 71.25 -30.21
N PRO A 9 42.63 71.62 -29.90
CA PRO A 9 41.80 70.90 -28.95
C PRO A 9 41.11 69.66 -29.54
N ALA A 10 40.76 68.74 -28.63
CA ALA A 10 40.17 67.43 -28.91
C ALA A 10 38.77 67.52 -29.54
N ALA A 11 38.57 66.77 -30.62
CA ALA A 11 37.25 66.46 -31.16
C ALA A 11 36.76 65.12 -30.58
N SER A 12 35.59 65.18 -29.95
CA SER A 12 34.85 64.07 -29.36
C SER A 12 34.32 63.12 -30.44
N THR A 13 34.71 61.85 -30.37
CA THR A 13 34.06 60.77 -31.13
C THR A 13 33.33 59.86 -30.15
N ALA A 14 32.00 60.00 -30.12
CA ALA A 14 31.11 59.10 -29.40
C ALA A 14 31.30 57.68 -29.95
N THR A 15 31.77 56.76 -29.11
CA THR A 15 31.75 55.33 -29.41
C THR A 15 30.64 54.73 -28.59
N THR A 16 29.52 54.46 -29.26
CA THR A 16 28.38 53.72 -28.75
C THR A 16 28.86 52.31 -28.42
N HIS A 17 29.16 52.04 -27.15
CA HIS A 17 29.28 50.66 -26.68
C HIS A 17 27.88 50.06 -26.71
N ALA A 18 27.62 49.29 -27.76
CA ALA A 18 26.50 48.36 -27.79
C ALA A 18 26.62 47.48 -26.54
N ALA A 19 25.69 47.67 -25.61
CA ALA A 19 25.49 46.74 -24.51
C ALA A 19 25.20 45.37 -25.13
N ALA A 20 26.18 44.49 -25.11
CA ALA A 20 25.93 43.07 -25.26
C ALA A 20 25.00 42.71 -24.10
N ALA A 21 23.73 42.49 -24.41
CA ALA A 21 22.82 41.83 -23.50
C ALA A 21 23.43 40.44 -23.24
N ASP A 22 24.07 40.31 -22.08
CA ASP A 22 24.53 39.04 -21.57
C ASP A 22 23.28 38.20 -21.34
N GLY A 23 22.98 37.34 -22.31
CA GLY A 23 21.87 36.40 -22.25
C GLY A 23 22.19 35.38 -21.18
N MET A 24 21.94 35.74 -19.92
CA MET A 24 22.13 34.89 -18.76
C MET A 24 21.28 33.64 -19.00
N THR A 25 21.94 32.54 -19.35
CA THR A 25 21.32 31.24 -19.59
C THR A 25 20.71 30.76 -18.28
N THR A 26 19.39 30.99 -18.12
CA THR A 26 18.64 30.48 -16.98
C THR A 26 18.59 28.96 -17.08
N THR A 27 19.25 28.28 -16.16
CA THR A 27 19.21 26.82 -16.05
C THR A 27 18.09 26.41 -15.11
N ILE A 28 17.69 25.14 -15.14
CA ILE A 28 16.65 24.63 -14.22
C ILE A 28 17.05 24.81 -12.73
N SER A 29 18.35 24.99 -12.46
CA SER A 29 18.90 25.27 -11.13
C SER A 29 18.64 26.70 -10.65
N SER A 30 18.20 27.63 -11.52
CA SER A 30 17.83 28.99 -11.13
C SER A 30 16.35 29.14 -10.75
N LEU A 31 15.57 28.06 -10.83
CA LEU A 31 14.15 28.07 -10.42
C LEU A 31 14.03 28.16 -8.91
N GLY A 32 13.05 28.95 -8.45
CA GLY A 32 12.65 28.98 -7.04
C GLY A 32 11.98 27.66 -6.63
N GLN A 33 11.93 27.41 -5.32
CA GLN A 33 11.32 26.19 -4.77
C GLN A 33 9.86 26.00 -5.23
N ASP A 34 9.04 27.06 -5.22
CA ASP A 34 7.63 26.96 -5.60
C ASP A 34 7.44 26.60 -7.08
N GLN A 35 8.23 27.21 -7.97
CA GLN A 35 8.23 26.89 -9.40
C GLN A 35 8.65 25.44 -9.66
N LEU A 36 9.65 24.95 -8.92
CA LEU A 36 10.09 23.57 -9.03
C LEU A 36 8.99 22.59 -8.59
N LEU A 37 8.30 22.88 -7.48
CA LEU A 37 7.20 22.05 -7.00
C LEU A 37 6.02 22.06 -7.97
N GLU A 38 5.68 23.19 -8.59
CA GLU A 38 4.66 23.25 -9.65
C GLU A 38 5.02 22.38 -10.87
N ILE A 39 6.30 22.33 -11.26
CA ILE A 39 6.77 21.44 -12.32
C ILE A 39 6.63 19.98 -11.88
N PHE A 40 7.05 19.66 -10.65
CA PHE A 40 6.98 18.30 -10.12
C PHE A 40 5.53 17.79 -9.98
N LEU A 41 4.55 18.66 -9.70
CA LEU A 41 3.13 18.28 -9.68
C LEU A 41 2.64 17.76 -11.03
N ARG A 42 3.30 18.12 -12.13
CA ARG A 42 2.95 17.67 -13.49
C ARG A 42 3.61 16.36 -13.89
N LEU A 43 4.51 15.81 -13.06
CA LEU A 43 5.08 14.48 -13.30
C LEU A 43 3.98 13.42 -13.21
N PRO A 44 4.02 12.37 -14.05
CA PRO A 44 2.87 11.48 -14.23
C PRO A 44 2.61 10.53 -13.06
N ASN A 45 3.64 10.23 -12.26
CA ASN A 45 3.56 9.25 -11.17
C ASN A 45 4.70 9.41 -10.15
N LEU A 46 4.58 8.69 -9.04
CA LEU A 46 5.56 8.71 -7.94
C LEU A 46 6.98 8.26 -8.37
N PRO A 47 7.19 7.17 -9.14
CA PRO A 47 8.50 6.82 -9.69
C PRO A 47 9.19 7.96 -10.45
N ALA A 48 8.45 8.67 -11.31
CA ALA A 48 8.97 9.83 -12.04
C ALA A 48 9.38 10.97 -11.09
N LEU A 49 8.56 11.24 -10.05
CA LEU A 49 8.88 12.20 -9.00
C LEU A 49 10.14 11.81 -8.22
N VAL A 50 10.26 10.54 -7.80
CA VAL A 50 11.43 10.03 -7.09
C VAL A 50 12.69 10.23 -7.95
N ARG A 51 12.63 9.85 -9.22
CA ARG A 51 13.74 10.01 -10.16
C ARG A 51 14.14 11.48 -10.31
N ALA A 52 13.17 12.39 -10.44
CA ALA A 52 13.43 13.82 -10.52
C ALA A 52 14.04 14.35 -9.22
N ALA A 53 13.41 14.10 -8.08
CA ALA A 53 13.85 14.59 -6.77
C ALA A 53 15.27 14.14 -6.42
N LEU A 54 15.66 12.91 -6.81
CA LEU A 54 16.99 12.36 -6.53
C LEU A 54 18.10 12.89 -7.46
N THR A 55 17.80 13.75 -8.43
CA THR A 55 18.84 14.36 -9.30
C THR A 55 19.80 15.27 -8.53
N CYS A 56 19.32 16.01 -7.53
CA CYS A 56 20.16 16.85 -6.69
C CYS A 56 19.54 17.11 -5.30
N ARG A 57 20.39 17.52 -4.35
CA ARG A 57 19.97 17.76 -2.95
C ARG A 57 18.93 18.87 -2.82
N SER A 58 18.99 19.92 -3.65
CA SER A 58 18.04 21.02 -3.60
C SER A 58 16.64 20.58 -4.02
N TRP A 59 16.52 19.75 -5.06
CA TRP A 59 15.24 19.22 -5.53
C TRP A 59 14.64 18.24 -4.54
N LEU A 60 15.49 17.35 -3.99
CA LEU A 60 15.11 16.48 -2.90
C LEU A 60 14.62 17.29 -1.69
N GLY A 61 15.36 18.33 -1.29
CA GLY A 61 15.01 19.22 -0.19
C GLY A 61 13.67 19.94 -0.40
N ALA A 62 13.39 20.40 -1.62
CA ALA A 62 12.12 21.03 -1.97
C ALA A 62 10.92 20.10 -1.73
N VAL A 63 11.02 18.85 -2.21
CA VAL A 63 9.96 17.83 -2.02
C VAL A 63 9.81 17.45 -0.55
N ARG A 64 10.92 17.19 0.14
CA ARG A 64 10.92 16.76 1.56
C ARG A 64 10.29 17.81 2.47
N SER A 65 10.64 19.08 2.28
CA SER A 65 10.22 20.18 3.14
C SER A 65 8.75 20.59 2.94
N SER A 66 8.16 20.29 1.78
CA SER A 66 6.78 20.71 1.47
C SER A 66 5.76 19.61 1.72
N ARG A 67 5.20 19.56 2.93
CA ARG A 67 4.05 18.71 3.26
C ARG A 67 2.80 18.99 2.38
N PRO A 68 2.44 20.25 2.07
CA PRO A 68 1.32 20.55 1.17
C PRO A 68 1.52 19.97 -0.23
N PHE A 69 2.73 20.07 -0.79
CA PHE A 69 3.05 19.46 -2.08
C PHE A 69 2.86 17.95 -2.07
N ARG A 70 3.40 17.25 -1.05
CA ARG A 70 3.28 15.78 -0.96
C ARG A 70 1.82 15.32 -0.90
N ARG A 71 1.00 16.00 -0.10
CA ARG A 71 -0.45 15.75 0.00
C ARG A 71 -1.16 15.97 -1.34
N LEU A 72 -0.88 17.10 -1.99
CA LEU A 72 -1.49 17.42 -3.28
C LEU A 72 -1.06 16.44 -4.38
N PHE A 73 0.22 16.06 -4.42
CA PHE A 73 0.72 15.08 -5.39
C PHE A 73 0.01 13.73 -5.22
N ARG A 74 -0.21 13.24 -3.99
CA ARG A 74 -0.98 12.00 -3.75
C ARG A 74 -2.43 12.10 -4.19
N ALA A 75 -3.08 13.24 -3.95
CA ALA A 75 -4.46 13.45 -4.36
C ALA A 75 -4.60 13.43 -5.90
N LEU A 76 -3.62 13.99 -6.61
CA LEU A 76 -3.60 14.06 -8.06
C LEU A 76 -3.14 12.74 -8.71
N HIS A 77 -2.19 12.05 -8.10
CA HIS A 77 -1.50 10.89 -8.66
C HIS A 77 -1.71 9.66 -7.78
N PRO A 78 -2.56 8.71 -8.20
CA PRO A 78 -2.74 7.45 -7.50
C PRO A 78 -1.41 6.72 -7.28
N ALA A 79 -1.27 6.08 -6.12
CA ALA A 79 -0.08 5.30 -5.80
C ALA A 79 0.09 4.16 -6.82
N PRO A 80 1.28 4.02 -7.45
CA PRO A 80 1.44 3.10 -8.56
C PRO A 80 1.55 1.65 -8.08
N LEU A 81 0.71 0.79 -8.66
CA LEU A 81 0.83 -0.66 -8.56
C LEU A 81 2.04 -1.14 -9.38
N LEU A 82 3.09 -1.62 -8.73
CA LEU A 82 4.31 -2.06 -9.41
C LEU A 82 4.29 -3.55 -9.77
N GLY A 83 3.50 -4.35 -9.05
CA GLY A 83 3.44 -5.78 -9.26
C GLY A 83 2.56 -6.50 -8.26
N LEU A 84 2.55 -7.82 -8.36
CA LEU A 84 1.86 -8.72 -7.44
C LEU A 84 2.91 -9.63 -6.80
N PHE A 85 2.89 -9.74 -5.47
CA PHE A 85 3.51 -10.86 -4.81
C PHE A 85 2.58 -12.07 -4.88
N LEU A 86 3.14 -13.22 -5.25
CA LEU A 86 2.44 -14.47 -5.48
C LEU A 86 2.94 -15.53 -4.52
N GLU A 87 2.01 -16.25 -3.93
CA GLU A 87 2.30 -17.45 -3.17
C GLU A 87 2.45 -18.61 -4.16
N VAL A 88 3.58 -19.34 -4.08
CA VAL A 88 3.92 -20.40 -5.04
C VAL A 88 3.68 -21.78 -4.45
N ASP A 89 4.27 -22.05 -3.29
CA ASP A 89 4.13 -23.30 -2.51
C ASP A 89 4.40 -23.00 -1.02
N GLU A 90 3.97 -23.87 -0.10
CA GLU A 90 4.05 -23.62 1.35
C GLU A 90 5.49 -23.46 1.87
N ASP A 91 6.46 -24.12 1.22
CA ASP A 91 7.88 -24.07 1.61
C ASP A 91 8.74 -23.16 0.72
N ALA A 92 8.16 -22.56 -0.32
CA ALA A 92 8.89 -21.72 -1.27
C ALA A 92 8.83 -20.25 -0.89
N ALA A 93 9.93 -19.52 -1.11
CA ALA A 93 9.92 -18.07 -0.99
C ALA A 93 8.89 -17.47 -1.96
N PRO A 94 8.14 -16.43 -1.55
CA PRO A 94 7.16 -15.81 -2.42
C PRO A 94 7.80 -15.21 -3.67
N SER A 95 7.06 -15.25 -4.78
CA SER A 95 7.53 -14.74 -6.06
C SER A 95 6.93 -13.37 -6.35
N PHE A 96 7.65 -12.53 -7.10
CA PHE A 96 7.15 -11.23 -7.53
C PHE A 96 6.91 -11.20 -9.03
N ALA A 97 5.70 -10.80 -9.43
CA ALA A 97 5.31 -10.60 -10.80
C ALA A 97 5.23 -9.10 -11.13
N PRO A 98 6.26 -8.52 -11.79
CA PRO A 98 6.24 -7.10 -12.10
C PRO A 98 5.22 -6.76 -13.18
N LEU A 99 4.48 -5.67 -12.93
CA LEU A 99 3.48 -5.08 -13.82
C LEU A 99 4.04 -3.84 -14.53
N ARG A 100 3.37 -3.41 -15.61
CA ARG A 100 3.67 -2.16 -16.34
C ARG A 100 5.15 -1.97 -16.71
N ARG A 101 5.83 -3.06 -17.07
CA ARG A 101 7.28 -3.09 -17.38
C ARG A 101 7.70 -2.18 -18.54
N THR A 102 6.74 -1.73 -19.35
CA THR A 102 6.96 -0.81 -20.47
C THR A 102 7.09 0.65 -20.02
N ASP A 103 6.65 1.00 -18.80
CA ASP A 103 6.89 2.32 -18.22
C ASP A 103 8.36 2.38 -17.73
N PRO A 104 9.20 3.27 -18.29
CA PRO A 104 10.61 3.36 -17.92
C PRO A 104 10.87 3.71 -16.46
N ASP A 105 9.99 4.50 -15.84
CA ASP A 105 10.14 4.94 -14.45
C ASP A 105 9.75 3.82 -13.48
N VAL A 106 8.68 3.08 -13.79
CA VAL A 106 8.33 1.84 -13.07
C VAL A 106 9.44 0.80 -13.21
N ALA A 107 9.95 0.57 -14.42
CA ALA A 107 11.02 -0.38 -14.65
C ALA A 107 12.31 0.01 -13.91
N ALA A 108 12.62 1.31 -13.80
CA ALA A 108 13.74 1.79 -13.00
C ALA A 108 13.54 1.53 -11.51
N ALA A 109 12.35 1.82 -10.96
CA ALA A 109 12.01 1.53 -9.57
C ALA A 109 12.17 0.04 -9.25
N LEU A 110 11.66 -0.84 -10.13
CA LEU A 110 11.76 -2.29 -9.99
C LEU A 110 13.21 -2.80 -9.99
N ARG A 111 14.10 -2.19 -10.78
CA ARG A 111 15.53 -2.59 -10.83
C ARG A 111 16.31 -2.19 -9.58
N CYS A 112 15.86 -1.17 -8.86
CA CYS A 112 16.54 -0.68 -7.67
C CYS A 112 16.11 -1.39 -6.38
N GLY A 113 14.97 -2.09 -6.39
CA GLY A 113 14.41 -2.76 -5.22
C GLY A 113 14.73 -4.27 -5.15
N ASP A 114 14.63 -4.81 -3.94
CA ASP A 114 14.76 -6.23 -3.62
C ASP A 114 13.40 -6.95 -3.68
N PHE A 115 12.85 -7.07 -4.88
CA PHE A 115 11.58 -7.77 -5.09
C PHE A 115 11.72 -9.30 -5.09
N PHE A 116 12.95 -9.81 -5.06
CA PHE A 116 13.25 -11.23 -4.86
C PHE A 116 13.43 -11.58 -3.38
N LEU A 117 13.26 -10.60 -2.48
CA LEU A 117 13.35 -10.78 -1.03
C LEU A 117 14.68 -11.41 -0.58
N THR A 118 15.77 -11.08 -1.27
CA THR A 118 17.12 -11.60 -1.00
C THR A 118 17.69 -11.14 0.34
N SER A 119 17.14 -10.06 0.90
CA SER A 119 17.51 -9.53 2.22
C SER A 119 16.92 -10.34 3.37
N LEU A 120 15.96 -11.24 3.11
CA LEU A 120 15.40 -12.10 4.15
C LEU A 120 16.44 -13.13 4.61
N PRO A 121 16.48 -13.42 5.92
CA PRO A 121 17.36 -14.46 6.42
C PRO A 121 16.93 -15.82 5.87
N VAL A 122 17.87 -16.53 5.26
CA VAL A 122 17.72 -17.94 4.88
C VAL A 122 17.71 -18.75 6.17
N GLN A 123 16.66 -19.53 6.39
CA GLN A 123 16.56 -20.42 7.55
C GLN A 123 16.53 -21.87 7.09
N ASP A 124 17.55 -22.63 7.46
CA ASP A 124 17.64 -24.07 7.19
C ASP A 124 16.76 -24.84 8.19
N GLY A 125 15.66 -25.44 7.73
CA GLY A 125 14.78 -26.26 8.55
C GLY A 125 13.42 -26.51 7.89
N ALA A 126 12.72 -27.57 8.31
CA ALA A 126 11.32 -27.75 7.92
C ALA A 126 10.47 -26.64 8.58
N TYR A 127 9.48 -26.11 7.86
CA TYR A 127 8.52 -25.09 8.36
C TYR A 127 9.10 -23.70 8.69
N THR A 128 10.26 -23.35 8.15
CA THR A 128 10.86 -22.01 8.26
C THR A 128 10.50 -21.09 7.09
N GLY A 129 9.72 -21.59 6.13
CA GLY A 129 9.24 -20.85 4.96
C GLY A 129 8.49 -19.57 5.35
N TRP A 130 8.72 -18.52 4.57
CA TRP A 130 8.06 -17.23 4.75
C TRP A 130 6.77 -17.19 3.91
N GLY A 131 5.62 -17.27 4.58
CA GLY A 131 4.31 -17.05 3.96
C GLY A 131 3.91 -15.59 4.01
N ILE A 132 3.26 -15.07 2.96
CA ILE A 132 2.76 -13.68 2.97
C ILE A 132 1.47 -13.62 3.78
N VAL A 133 1.37 -12.64 4.68
CA VAL A 133 0.15 -12.38 5.46
C VAL A 133 -0.47 -11.02 5.17
N ASP A 134 0.33 -10.03 4.73
CA ASP A 134 -0.18 -8.74 4.27
C ASP A 134 0.81 -8.04 3.32
N CYS A 135 0.33 -7.09 2.54
CA CYS A 135 1.16 -6.22 1.69
C CYS A 135 0.50 -4.85 1.62
N ARG A 136 1.11 -3.86 2.27
CA ARG A 136 0.50 -2.53 2.43
C ARG A 136 1.58 -1.47 2.58
N ASP A 137 1.28 -0.30 2.02
CA ASP A 137 2.10 0.91 2.12
C ASP A 137 3.59 0.70 1.77
N GLY A 138 3.86 -0.05 0.70
CA GLY A 138 5.22 -0.35 0.25
C GLY A 138 5.97 -1.38 1.12
N TYR A 139 5.30 -2.00 2.09
CA TYR A 139 5.80 -3.12 2.87
C TYR A 139 5.08 -4.41 2.49
N ILE A 140 5.82 -5.51 2.58
CA ILE A 140 5.29 -6.88 2.60
C ILE A 140 5.51 -7.44 4.01
N LEU A 141 4.46 -7.99 4.58
CA LEU A 141 4.52 -8.69 5.87
C LEU A 141 4.48 -10.19 5.61
N LEU A 142 5.53 -10.83 6.09
CA LEU A 142 5.74 -12.25 5.98
C LEU A 142 5.70 -12.87 7.36
N ARG A 143 5.29 -14.12 7.43
CA ARG A 143 5.22 -14.91 8.65
C ARG A 143 5.87 -16.25 8.43
N ASN A 144 6.68 -16.67 9.40
CA ASN A 144 7.05 -18.05 9.58
C ASN A 144 6.53 -18.54 10.94
N MET A 145 6.98 -19.70 11.40
CA MET A 145 6.53 -20.28 12.67
C MET A 145 6.86 -19.41 13.90
N PHE A 146 7.98 -18.67 13.86
CA PHE A 146 8.59 -18.04 15.04
C PHE A 146 8.58 -16.51 15.00
N SER A 147 8.41 -15.93 13.82
CA SER A 147 8.63 -14.51 13.61
C SER A 147 7.77 -13.97 12.48
N LEU A 148 7.62 -12.65 12.50
CA LEU A 148 7.15 -11.87 11.38
C LEU A 148 8.36 -11.16 10.75
N ALA A 149 8.28 -10.89 9.46
CA ALA A 149 9.22 -10.02 8.77
C ALA A 149 8.45 -8.95 8.01
N ALA A 150 8.68 -7.69 8.37
CA ALA A 150 8.22 -6.56 7.57
C ALA A 150 9.35 -6.15 6.65
N VAL A 151 9.15 -6.30 5.34
CA VAL A 151 10.16 -6.00 4.33
C VAL A 151 9.67 -4.84 3.48
N ASN A 152 10.54 -3.88 3.21
CA ASN A 152 10.31 -2.84 2.22
C ASN A 152 11.23 -3.08 1.01
N PRO A 153 10.72 -3.72 -0.07
CA PRO A 153 11.51 -4.04 -1.25
C PRO A 153 12.20 -2.82 -1.87
N MET A 154 11.60 -1.62 -1.77
CA MET A 154 12.18 -0.40 -2.38
C MET A 154 13.39 0.15 -1.61
N THR A 155 13.52 -0.18 -0.33
CA THR A 155 14.60 0.34 0.54
C THR A 155 15.53 -0.76 1.06
N TRP A 156 15.24 -2.03 0.74
CA TRP A 156 15.95 -3.19 1.26
C TRP A 156 15.85 -3.35 2.78
N ALA A 157 14.97 -2.59 3.44
CA ALA A 157 14.76 -2.67 4.87
C ALA A 157 14.04 -3.97 5.22
N VAL A 158 14.53 -4.64 6.26
CA VAL A 158 13.96 -5.88 6.82
C VAL A 158 13.92 -5.75 8.33
N ASP A 159 12.72 -5.75 8.87
CA ASP A 159 12.47 -5.76 10.31
C ASP A 159 11.94 -7.14 10.71
N ILE A 160 12.76 -7.91 11.44
CA ILE A 160 12.36 -9.21 12.01
C ILE A 160 11.71 -8.96 13.38
N ILE A 161 10.41 -9.23 13.45
CA ILE A 161 9.58 -8.94 14.61
C ILE A 161 9.28 -10.27 15.33
N PRO A 162 9.58 -10.39 16.64
CA PRO A 162 9.26 -11.59 17.40
C PRO A 162 7.74 -11.74 17.53
N MET A 163 7.26 -12.99 17.57
CA MET A 163 5.85 -13.27 17.84
C MET A 163 5.45 -12.80 19.25
N PRO A 164 4.21 -12.31 19.45
CA PRO A 164 3.75 -11.89 20.77
C PRO A 164 3.38 -13.11 21.63
N ASP A 165 4.33 -13.70 22.32
CA ASP A 165 4.11 -14.94 23.11
C ASP A 165 3.03 -14.77 24.20
N ASP A 166 3.01 -13.62 24.86
CA ASP A 166 2.07 -13.29 25.94
C ASP A 166 0.62 -13.09 25.46
N VAL A 167 0.36 -13.06 24.15
CA VAL A 167 -1.00 -12.92 23.61
C VAL A 167 -1.89 -14.11 23.99
N ARG A 168 -1.28 -15.27 24.27
CA ARG A 168 -1.97 -16.48 24.72
C ARG A 168 -2.44 -16.41 26.17
N ALA A 169 -1.95 -15.45 26.95
CA ALA A 169 -2.30 -15.35 28.36
C ALA A 169 -3.82 -15.23 28.55
N GLY A 170 -4.37 -16.12 29.38
CA GLY A 170 -5.79 -16.18 29.68
C GLY A 170 -6.69 -16.72 28.55
N SER A 171 -6.13 -17.28 27.47
CA SER A 171 -6.92 -17.92 26.41
C SER A 171 -7.58 -19.21 26.92
N GLY A 172 -8.75 -19.54 26.35
CA GLY A 172 -9.35 -20.87 26.52
C GLY A 172 -8.59 -21.97 25.78
N LEU A 173 -9.22 -23.15 25.69
CA LEU A 173 -8.83 -24.19 24.72
C LEU A 173 -8.95 -23.63 23.28
N SER A 174 -8.22 -24.19 22.31
CA SER A 174 -8.26 -23.77 20.89
C SER A 174 -7.87 -22.31 20.61
N PHE A 175 -6.77 -21.82 21.21
CA PHE A 175 -6.15 -20.56 20.79
C PHE A 175 -5.65 -20.63 19.34
N GLY A 176 -5.93 -19.60 18.56
CA GLY A 176 -5.41 -19.43 17.21
C GLY A 176 -5.05 -17.98 16.89
N PHE A 177 -3.96 -17.80 16.14
CA PHE A 177 -3.74 -16.57 15.40
C PHE A 177 -4.74 -16.52 14.26
N LEU A 178 -5.53 -15.47 14.15
CA LEU A 178 -6.48 -15.30 13.05
C LEU A 178 -5.82 -14.63 11.84
N GLY A 179 -4.93 -13.66 12.06
CA GLY A 179 -4.19 -13.01 10.99
C GLY A 179 -3.41 -11.78 11.45
N PHE A 180 -2.67 -11.20 10.51
CA PHE A 180 -1.73 -10.11 10.76
C PHE A 180 -1.93 -9.01 9.72
N HIS A 181 -1.87 -7.75 10.14
CA HIS A 181 -2.09 -6.59 9.27
C HIS A 181 -1.03 -5.50 9.52
N LEU A 182 -0.49 -4.96 8.44
CA LEU A 182 0.39 -3.79 8.50
C LEU A 182 -0.43 -2.52 8.67
N MET A 183 0.06 -1.61 9.50
CA MET A 183 -0.40 -0.22 9.52
C MET A 183 0.82 0.67 9.45
N SER A 184 0.81 1.63 8.54
CA SER A 184 1.86 2.64 8.47
C SER A 184 1.24 4.04 8.47
N SER A 185 2.03 5.03 8.89
CA SER A 185 1.64 6.43 8.72
C SER A 185 2.17 6.95 7.39
N GLU A 186 1.29 7.52 6.56
CA GLU A 186 1.71 8.18 5.30
C GLU A 186 2.68 9.36 5.51
N GLU A 187 2.68 9.93 6.72
CA GLU A 187 3.47 11.10 7.07
C GLU A 187 4.70 10.73 7.90
N ASN A 188 4.67 9.60 8.60
CA ASN A 188 5.82 9.05 9.31
C ASN A 188 6.14 7.63 8.77
N PRO A 189 6.96 7.51 7.72
CA PRO A 189 7.30 6.23 7.11
C PRO A 189 8.15 5.33 8.01
N TRP A 190 8.64 5.87 9.14
CA TRP A 190 9.38 5.13 10.17
C TRP A 190 8.46 4.57 11.28
N SER A 191 7.20 5.02 11.36
CA SER A 191 6.19 4.47 12.28
C SER A 191 5.46 3.33 11.58
N LEU A 192 6.05 2.15 11.66
CA LEU A 192 5.41 0.89 11.28
C LEU A 192 4.70 0.30 12.49
N ARG A 193 3.49 -0.21 12.28
CA ARG A 193 2.76 -1.02 13.27
C ARG A 193 2.30 -2.31 12.63
N VAL A 194 2.24 -3.37 13.43
CA VAL A 194 1.68 -4.65 13.01
C VAL A 194 0.59 -5.03 14.00
N VAL A 195 -0.61 -5.27 13.48
CA VAL A 195 -1.75 -5.75 14.26
C VAL A 195 -1.80 -7.26 14.11
N CYS A 196 -1.76 -7.95 15.24
CA CYS A 196 -2.00 -9.38 15.34
C CYS A 196 -3.40 -9.57 15.95
N VAL A 197 -4.29 -10.24 15.23
CA VAL A 197 -5.61 -10.62 15.77
C VAL A 197 -5.58 -12.08 16.15
N CYS A 198 -6.01 -12.38 17.36
CA CYS A 198 -6.09 -13.73 17.92
C CYS A 198 -7.50 -14.02 18.39
N ALA A 199 -7.85 -15.29 18.43
CA ALA A 199 -9.11 -15.75 18.98
C ALA A 199 -8.95 -17.05 19.77
N ASP A 200 -9.91 -17.28 20.66
CA ASP A 200 -10.21 -18.59 21.20
C ASP A 200 -11.64 -19.01 20.79
N VAL A 201 -12.25 -19.94 21.53
CA VAL A 201 -13.59 -20.46 21.21
C VAL A 201 -14.66 -19.37 21.20
N SER A 202 -14.61 -18.32 22.01
CA SER A 202 -15.71 -17.32 22.07
C SER A 202 -15.25 -15.87 22.12
N ARG A 203 -13.95 -15.63 22.15
CA ARG A 203 -13.36 -14.32 22.35
C ARG A 203 -12.32 -14.00 21.28
N VAL A 204 -12.13 -12.70 21.07
CA VAL A 204 -11.06 -12.14 20.25
C VAL A 204 -10.21 -11.18 21.07
N ARG A 205 -8.95 -11.02 20.67
CA ARG A 205 -8.09 -9.93 21.13
C ARG A 205 -7.15 -9.48 20.03
N ALA A 206 -6.64 -8.26 20.15
CA ALA A 206 -5.57 -7.76 19.31
C ALA A 206 -4.28 -7.55 20.12
N ALA A 207 -3.15 -7.72 19.47
CA ALA A 207 -1.86 -7.20 19.91
C ALA A 207 -1.32 -6.27 18.83
N VAL A 208 -0.75 -5.14 19.22
CA VAL A 208 -0.23 -4.13 18.29
C VAL A 208 1.25 -3.91 18.56
N PHE A 209 2.08 -4.32 17.60
CA PHE A 209 3.49 -4.00 17.57
C PHE A 209 3.71 -2.57 17.09
N SER A 210 4.71 -1.89 17.65
CA SER A 210 5.19 -0.59 17.15
C SER A 210 6.70 -0.62 16.92
N SER A 211 7.14 -0.13 15.76
CA SER A 211 8.57 0.06 15.46
C SER A 211 9.25 1.11 16.35
N GLU A 212 8.49 2.01 16.95
CA GLU A 212 9.03 3.07 17.83
C GLU A 212 9.43 2.53 19.21
N THR A 213 8.62 1.63 19.77
CA THR A 213 8.87 1.01 21.08
C THR A 213 9.55 -0.35 20.96
N TRP A 214 9.50 -0.96 19.77
CA TRP A 214 9.93 -2.33 19.50
C TRP A 214 9.27 -3.36 20.43
N ASP A 215 7.99 -3.16 20.73
CA ASP A 215 7.24 -3.97 21.68
C ASP A 215 5.77 -4.14 21.26
N TRP A 216 5.12 -5.16 21.81
CA TRP A 216 3.72 -5.50 21.58
C TRP A 216 2.84 -4.94 22.69
N ALA A 217 1.92 -4.05 22.35
CA ALA A 217 0.82 -3.67 23.21
C ALA A 217 -0.30 -4.70 23.09
N ILE A 218 -0.57 -5.46 24.15
CA ILE A 218 -1.56 -6.55 24.12
C ILE A 218 -2.88 -6.10 24.75
N HIS A 219 -3.96 -6.10 23.98
CA HIS A 219 -5.28 -5.67 24.44
C HIS A 219 -6.04 -6.80 25.16
N PRO A 220 -7.03 -6.50 26.03
CA PRO A 220 -7.82 -7.51 26.72
C PRO A 220 -8.66 -8.38 25.76
N TRP A 221 -9.08 -9.54 26.24
CA TRP A 221 -10.04 -10.41 25.56
C TRP A 221 -11.43 -9.79 25.54
N VAL A 222 -12.14 -9.93 24.41
CA VAL A 222 -13.51 -9.44 24.22
C VAL A 222 -14.39 -10.58 23.69
N GLU A 223 -15.54 -10.81 24.33
CA GLU A 223 -16.53 -11.80 23.89
C GLU A 223 -17.19 -11.38 22.58
N ILE A 224 -17.33 -12.32 21.65
CA ILE A 224 -17.98 -12.09 20.35
C ILE A 224 -19.38 -12.74 20.24
N GLY A 225 -19.80 -13.44 21.30
CA GLY A 225 -21.12 -14.04 21.45
C GLY A 225 -21.33 -15.25 20.55
N GLY A 226 -21.01 -16.44 21.07
CA GLY A 226 -21.10 -17.72 20.36
C GLY A 226 -19.75 -18.39 20.17
N ASP A 227 -19.75 -19.57 19.57
CA ASP A 227 -18.52 -20.25 19.15
C ASP A 227 -17.92 -19.54 17.94
N ASN A 228 -16.60 -19.38 17.94
CA ASN A 228 -15.85 -18.64 16.96
C ASN A 228 -15.87 -19.37 15.61
N SER A 229 -16.53 -18.74 14.63
CA SER A 229 -16.57 -19.16 13.23
C SER A 229 -15.79 -18.21 12.31
N LEU A 230 -14.90 -17.39 12.87
CA LEU A 230 -14.06 -16.44 12.13
C LEU A 230 -13.05 -17.19 11.25
N LYS A 231 -13.01 -16.84 9.97
CA LYS A 231 -12.11 -17.49 9.01
C LYS A 231 -10.67 -17.00 9.18
N TYR A 232 -9.72 -17.93 9.21
CA TYR A 232 -8.28 -17.62 9.20
C TYR A 232 -7.91 -16.75 7.98
N ASN A 233 -7.09 -15.73 8.19
CA ASN A 233 -6.63 -14.77 7.18
C ASN A 233 -7.74 -14.07 6.37
N ALA A 234 -8.95 -13.95 6.91
CA ALA A 234 -10.06 -13.24 6.24
C ALA A 234 -10.23 -11.79 6.71
N GLY A 235 -9.43 -11.34 7.68
CA GLY A 235 -9.47 -9.98 8.21
C GLY A 235 -9.05 -8.94 7.18
N MET A 236 -9.73 -7.80 7.18
CA MET A 236 -9.43 -6.67 6.28
C MET A 236 -9.25 -5.39 7.09
N LEU A 237 -8.08 -4.78 7.00
CA LEU A 237 -7.80 -3.51 7.66
C LEU A 237 -8.33 -2.34 6.84
N VAL A 238 -9.23 -1.55 7.42
CA VAL A 238 -9.83 -0.33 6.87
C VAL A 238 -9.89 0.73 7.98
N ASP A 239 -9.34 1.91 7.72
CA ASP A 239 -9.34 3.05 8.67
C ASP A 239 -8.97 2.68 10.11
N GLY A 240 -7.83 2.00 10.28
CA GLY A 240 -7.32 1.59 11.61
C GLY A 240 -8.17 0.54 12.33
N SER A 241 -9.17 -0.05 11.68
CA SER A 241 -10.02 -1.11 12.21
C SER A 241 -9.93 -2.36 11.34
N VAL A 242 -9.92 -3.53 11.97
CA VAL A 242 -9.95 -4.82 11.25
C VAL A 242 -11.39 -5.31 11.18
N TYR A 243 -11.88 -5.55 9.97
CA TYR A 243 -13.19 -6.12 9.70
C TYR A 243 -13.04 -7.61 9.44
N TRP A 244 -13.76 -8.43 10.21
CA TRP A 244 -13.62 -9.89 10.18
C TRP A 244 -14.94 -10.61 9.95
N PRO A 245 -15.09 -11.34 8.83
CA PRO A 245 -16.32 -12.08 8.54
C PRO A 245 -16.51 -13.33 9.40
N PHE A 246 -17.76 -13.61 9.76
CA PHE A 246 -18.17 -14.90 10.33
C PHE A 246 -18.53 -15.88 9.21
N HIS A 247 -18.15 -17.15 9.38
CA HIS A 247 -18.57 -18.20 8.46
C HIS A 247 -20.05 -18.53 8.65
N GLY A 248 -20.84 -18.49 7.56
CA GLY A 248 -22.25 -18.91 7.58
C GLY A 248 -23.21 -17.88 8.21
N GLU A 249 -22.71 -16.71 8.63
CA GLU A 249 -23.53 -15.67 9.25
C GLU A 249 -23.50 -14.37 8.43
N HIS A 250 -24.64 -13.67 8.36
CA HIS A 250 -24.75 -12.33 7.75
C HIS A 250 -24.20 -11.22 8.65
N ARG A 251 -23.03 -11.44 9.26
CA ARG A 251 -22.35 -10.44 10.09
C ARG A 251 -20.84 -10.54 9.98
N MET A 252 -20.19 -9.43 10.30
CA MET A 252 -18.76 -9.34 10.57
C MET A 252 -18.55 -8.59 11.89
N ILE A 253 -17.39 -8.74 12.50
CA ILE A 253 -16.97 -7.86 13.59
C ILE A 253 -16.04 -6.78 13.08
N ARG A 254 -16.16 -5.57 13.62
CA ARG A 254 -15.18 -4.51 13.50
C ARG A 254 -14.38 -4.43 14.79
N ILE A 255 -13.08 -4.61 14.70
CA ILE A 255 -12.14 -4.49 15.82
C ILE A 255 -11.37 -3.17 15.64
N ASN A 256 -11.64 -2.18 16.50
CA ASN A 256 -10.83 -0.97 16.53
C ASN A 256 -9.48 -1.28 17.16
N THR A 257 -8.39 -1.12 16.40
CA THR A 257 -7.06 -1.61 16.83
C THR A 257 -6.41 -0.73 17.90
N ALA A 258 -6.87 0.51 18.09
CA ALA A 258 -6.35 1.41 19.11
C ALA A 258 -7.04 1.24 20.47
N THR A 259 -8.35 0.97 20.46
CA THR A 259 -9.19 0.93 21.67
C THR A 259 -9.61 -0.48 22.08
N MET A 260 -9.46 -1.47 21.18
CA MET A 260 -10.04 -2.80 21.32
C MET A 260 -11.58 -2.80 21.41
N GLU A 261 -12.26 -1.75 20.95
CA GLU A 261 -13.71 -1.78 20.79
C GLU A 261 -14.07 -2.80 19.69
N VAL A 262 -14.94 -3.75 20.04
CA VAL A 262 -15.48 -4.75 19.11
C VAL A 262 -16.97 -4.50 18.94
N ILE A 263 -17.40 -4.28 17.71
CA ILE A 263 -18.82 -4.17 17.37
C ILE A 263 -19.21 -5.13 16.26
N ASN A 264 -20.48 -5.52 16.24
CA ASN A 264 -21.06 -6.26 15.13
C ASN A 264 -21.43 -5.31 14.00
N VAL A 265 -21.21 -5.77 12.78
CA VAL A 265 -21.60 -5.07 11.55
C VAL A 265 -22.32 -6.08 10.68
N ASP A 266 -23.61 -5.87 10.47
CA ASP A 266 -24.43 -6.74 9.61
C ASP A 266 -23.93 -6.69 8.17
N LEU A 267 -24.08 -7.78 7.43
CA LEU A 267 -23.80 -7.86 5.99
C LEU A 267 -25.06 -7.55 5.18
N PRO A 268 -24.94 -7.04 3.94
CA PRO A 268 -26.05 -7.03 3.01
C PRO A 268 -26.62 -8.45 2.82
N LEU A 269 -27.95 -8.60 2.84
CA LEU A 269 -28.62 -9.91 2.80
C LEU A 269 -28.36 -10.70 1.50
N GLN A 270 -27.92 -10.04 0.44
CA GLN A 270 -27.62 -10.66 -0.85
C GLN A 270 -26.22 -11.28 -0.91
N VAL A 271 -25.36 -11.03 0.08
CA VAL A 271 -24.02 -11.63 0.15
C VAL A 271 -24.18 -13.10 0.52
N ASP A 272 -23.64 -13.99 -0.30
CA ASP A 272 -23.52 -15.40 0.08
C ASP A 272 -22.42 -15.58 1.13
N VAL A 273 -22.84 -15.92 2.33
CA VAL A 273 -21.97 -16.09 3.51
C VAL A 273 -21.35 -17.47 3.59
N GLU A 274 -21.81 -18.44 2.79
CA GLU A 274 -21.25 -19.79 2.75
C GLU A 274 -19.95 -19.79 1.92
N SER A 275 -19.99 -19.27 0.70
CA SER A 275 -18.81 -19.15 -0.16
C SER A 275 -17.75 -18.21 0.41
N CYS A 276 -18.15 -17.21 1.22
CA CYS A 276 -17.27 -16.15 1.74
C CYS A 276 -16.45 -15.46 0.65
N ASN A 277 -17.02 -15.35 -0.55
CA ASN A 277 -16.36 -14.71 -1.67
C ASN A 277 -16.60 -13.19 -1.67
N TYR A 278 -16.36 -12.57 -0.52
CA TYR A 278 -16.52 -11.14 -0.32
C TYR A 278 -15.39 -10.58 0.53
N ASN A 279 -15.10 -9.30 0.34
CA ASN A 279 -14.14 -8.57 1.17
C ASN A 279 -14.69 -7.21 1.55
N ALA A 280 -14.39 -6.79 2.78
CA ALA A 280 -14.45 -5.40 3.17
C ALA A 280 -13.24 -4.65 2.61
N GLY A 281 -13.42 -3.36 2.36
CA GLY A 281 -12.36 -2.49 1.88
C GLY A 281 -12.76 -1.03 1.95
N GLU A 282 -12.05 -0.20 1.20
CA GLU A 282 -12.32 1.22 1.14
C GLU A 282 -12.38 1.76 -0.29
N THR A 283 -13.27 2.73 -0.49
CA THR A 283 -13.30 3.54 -1.71
C THR A 283 -12.10 4.48 -1.77
N ARG A 284 -11.93 5.17 -2.90
CA ARG A 284 -10.89 6.19 -3.07
C ARG A 284 -11.00 7.31 -2.01
N ASP A 285 -12.21 7.60 -1.57
CA ASP A 285 -12.51 8.63 -0.57
C ASP A 285 -12.48 8.09 0.88
N GLY A 286 -12.02 6.85 1.07
CA GLY A 286 -11.90 6.23 2.39
C GLY A 286 -13.20 5.70 2.98
N GLN A 287 -14.29 5.62 2.19
CA GLN A 287 -15.55 5.05 2.69
C GLN A 287 -15.46 3.53 2.74
N LEU A 288 -15.91 2.93 3.84
CA LEU A 288 -16.02 1.49 3.98
C LEU A 288 -16.95 0.92 2.89
N CYS A 289 -16.51 -0.14 2.22
CA CYS A 289 -17.32 -0.87 1.25
C CYS A 289 -17.21 -2.37 1.44
N ILE A 290 -18.20 -3.10 0.92
CA ILE A 290 -18.19 -4.56 0.76
C ILE A 290 -18.30 -4.86 -0.72
N VAL A 291 -17.46 -5.78 -1.18
CA VAL A 291 -17.51 -6.31 -2.54
C VAL A 291 -17.68 -7.81 -2.47
N TYR A 292 -18.68 -8.34 -3.17
CA TYR A 292 -18.99 -9.76 -3.27
C TYR A 292 -18.96 -10.20 -4.74
N ALA A 293 -18.30 -11.32 -5.01
CA ALA A 293 -18.31 -11.96 -6.33
C ALA A 293 -19.22 -13.19 -6.30
N ALA A 294 -20.29 -13.16 -7.10
CA ALA A 294 -21.21 -14.26 -7.28
C ALA A 294 -20.69 -15.28 -8.30
N ASP A 295 -21.21 -16.51 -8.23
CA ASP A 295 -20.83 -17.63 -9.09
C ASP A 295 -21.17 -17.41 -10.57
N ASP A 296 -22.14 -16.55 -10.86
CA ASP A 296 -22.55 -16.16 -12.21
C ASP A 296 -21.76 -14.94 -12.76
N PHE A 297 -20.63 -14.62 -12.12
CA PHE A 297 -19.73 -13.52 -12.45
C PHE A 297 -20.32 -12.13 -12.24
N HIS A 298 -21.35 -11.98 -11.42
CA HIS A 298 -21.76 -10.67 -10.94
C HIS A 298 -20.90 -10.20 -9.78
N LEU A 299 -20.40 -8.97 -9.88
CA LEU A 299 -19.73 -8.28 -8.80
C LEU A 299 -20.70 -7.29 -8.17
N HIS A 300 -21.02 -7.50 -6.91
CA HIS A 300 -21.88 -6.62 -6.14
C HIS A 300 -21.04 -5.73 -5.23
N VAL A 301 -21.36 -4.43 -5.20
CA VAL A 301 -20.65 -3.44 -4.40
C VAL A 301 -21.64 -2.67 -3.53
N TRP A 302 -21.39 -2.65 -2.23
CA TRP A 302 -22.11 -1.80 -1.27
C TRP A 302 -21.15 -0.82 -0.62
N ILE A 303 -21.54 0.43 -0.49
CA ILE A 303 -20.81 1.43 0.30
C ILE A 303 -21.58 1.66 1.59
N ARG A 304 -20.85 1.76 2.70
CA ARG A 304 -21.42 2.13 3.99
C ARG A 304 -21.76 3.61 3.97
N GLY A 305 -23.05 3.90 4.08
CA GLY A 305 -23.57 5.25 4.29
C GLY A 305 -24.18 5.38 5.69
N VAL A 306 -24.78 6.54 5.93
CA VAL A 306 -25.66 6.80 7.07
C VAL A 306 -27.05 7.14 6.56
N ASP A 307 -28.08 6.66 7.23
CA ASP A 307 -29.46 7.03 6.96
C ASP A 307 -29.83 8.38 7.61
N GLY A 308 -31.10 8.78 7.48
CA GLY A 308 -31.60 10.04 8.04
C GLY A 308 -31.54 10.12 9.58
N ASP A 309 -31.41 8.98 10.26
CA ASP A 309 -31.32 8.85 11.71
C ASP A 309 -29.86 8.71 12.18
N GLY A 310 -28.90 8.73 11.25
CA GLY A 310 -27.48 8.56 11.53
C GLY A 310 -27.04 7.12 11.75
N ILE A 311 -27.89 6.14 11.47
CA ILE A 311 -27.58 4.71 11.55
C ILE A 311 -26.83 4.29 10.29
N GLY A 312 -25.76 3.53 10.47
CA GLY A 312 -24.98 3.02 9.34
C GLY A 312 -25.79 2.02 8.51
N ILE A 313 -25.95 2.29 7.22
CA ILE A 313 -26.66 1.41 6.28
C ILE A 313 -25.76 1.03 5.09
N TRP A 314 -26.01 -0.15 4.52
CA TRP A 314 -25.37 -0.56 3.27
C TRP A 314 -26.18 -0.06 2.08
N VAL A 315 -25.57 0.81 1.28
CA VAL A 315 -26.18 1.33 0.06
C VAL A 315 -25.62 0.56 -1.14
N PRO A 316 -26.45 -0.20 -1.88
CA PRO A 316 -26.00 -0.86 -3.10
C PRO A 316 -25.60 0.21 -4.12
N GLN A 317 -24.37 0.14 -4.59
CA GLN A 317 -23.86 1.06 -5.60
C GLN A 317 -24.07 0.49 -6.99
N ASN A 318 -23.54 -0.70 -7.23
CA ASN A 318 -23.52 -1.30 -8.56
C ASN A 318 -23.56 -2.83 -8.48
N ILE A 319 -24.13 -3.42 -9.53
CA ILE A 319 -24.04 -4.84 -9.85
C ILE A 319 -23.44 -4.92 -11.25
N LEU A 320 -22.24 -5.47 -11.36
CA LEU A 320 -21.50 -5.53 -12.61
C LEU A 320 -21.46 -6.96 -13.11
N SER A 321 -22.02 -7.24 -14.28
CA SER A 321 -21.77 -8.51 -14.94
C SER A 321 -20.38 -8.49 -15.57
N LEU A 322 -19.48 -9.32 -15.05
CA LEU A 322 -18.13 -9.47 -15.60
C LEU A 322 -18.05 -10.58 -16.66
N SER A 323 -19.17 -11.25 -16.96
CA SER A 323 -19.24 -12.41 -17.86
C SER A 323 -18.60 -12.16 -19.24
N ALA A 324 -18.96 -11.08 -19.92
CA ALA A 324 -18.46 -10.77 -21.26
C ALA A 324 -16.95 -10.46 -21.23
N GLU A 325 -16.51 -9.69 -20.24
CA GLU A 325 -15.10 -9.33 -20.11
C GLU A 325 -14.25 -10.53 -19.70
N ILE A 326 -14.69 -11.29 -18.70
CA ILE A 326 -14.02 -12.51 -18.28
C ILE A 326 -13.95 -13.47 -19.46
N GLY A 327 -15.04 -13.66 -20.22
CA GLY A 327 -15.04 -14.45 -21.44
C GLY A 327 -14.00 -13.98 -22.46
N ARG A 328 -13.85 -12.65 -22.64
CA ARG A 328 -12.82 -12.05 -23.50
C ARG A 328 -11.40 -12.33 -23.02
N VAL A 329 -11.15 -12.23 -21.71
CA VAL A 329 -9.82 -12.39 -21.09
C VAL A 329 -9.42 -13.86 -20.95
N THR A 330 -10.36 -14.75 -20.59
CA THR A 330 -10.13 -16.18 -20.34
C THR A 330 -10.37 -17.05 -21.57
N ARG A 331 -10.79 -16.47 -22.70
CA ARG A 331 -11.16 -17.18 -23.94
C ARG A 331 -12.37 -18.11 -23.74
N GLY A 332 -13.31 -17.70 -22.89
CA GLY A 332 -14.57 -18.41 -22.65
C GLY A 332 -14.48 -19.61 -21.71
N TRP A 333 -13.40 -19.76 -20.95
CA TRP A 333 -13.28 -20.83 -19.96
C TRP A 333 -14.11 -20.52 -18.70
N LEU A 334 -14.89 -21.51 -18.27
CA LEU A 334 -15.62 -21.49 -17.01
C LEU A 334 -14.63 -21.61 -15.84
N GLY A 335 -14.89 -20.87 -14.77
CA GLY A 335 -14.01 -20.86 -13.61
C GLY A 335 -14.65 -20.13 -12.43
N HIS A 336 -13.89 -20.04 -11.34
CA HIS A 336 -14.30 -19.41 -10.11
C HIS A 336 -13.64 -18.04 -9.99
N LEU A 337 -14.47 -16.99 -9.98
CA LEU A 337 -14.03 -15.62 -9.71
C LEU A 337 -13.95 -15.43 -8.19
N ARG A 338 -12.90 -14.81 -7.69
CA ARG A 338 -12.75 -14.48 -6.27
C ARG A 338 -12.32 -13.04 -6.07
N VAL A 339 -12.88 -12.39 -5.04
CA VAL A 339 -12.37 -11.10 -4.55
C VAL A 339 -11.10 -11.36 -3.75
N VAL A 340 -9.98 -10.80 -4.19
CA VAL A 340 -8.68 -10.93 -3.50
C VAL A 340 -8.55 -9.85 -2.45
N GLN A 341 -8.85 -8.60 -2.82
CA GLN A 341 -8.72 -7.43 -1.94
C GLN A 341 -9.48 -6.23 -2.52
N VAL A 342 -9.94 -5.32 -1.66
CA VAL A 342 -10.57 -4.06 -2.06
C VAL A 342 -9.88 -2.90 -1.36
N ARG A 343 -9.20 -2.03 -2.11
CA ARG A 343 -8.39 -0.94 -1.53
C ARG A 343 -8.33 0.28 -2.44
N SER A 344 -8.39 1.45 -1.82
CA SER A 344 -8.22 2.76 -2.49
C SER A 344 -9.08 2.90 -3.76
N GLY A 345 -10.31 2.36 -3.73
CA GLY A 345 -11.22 2.41 -4.87
C GLY A 345 -10.95 1.39 -5.99
N TYR A 346 -10.06 0.42 -5.77
CA TYR A 346 -9.82 -0.70 -6.68
C TYR A 346 -10.24 -2.02 -6.06
N VAL A 347 -10.81 -2.89 -6.89
CA VAL A 347 -11.08 -4.29 -6.56
C VAL A 347 -10.07 -5.16 -7.29
N TYR A 348 -9.30 -5.93 -6.54
CA TYR A 348 -8.41 -6.95 -7.09
C TYR A 348 -9.15 -8.29 -7.09
N LEU A 349 -9.15 -8.94 -8.24
CA LEU A 349 -9.88 -10.17 -8.48
C LEU A 349 -8.92 -11.25 -8.96
N SER A 350 -9.20 -12.49 -8.60
CA SER A 350 -8.56 -13.68 -9.15
C SER A 350 -9.60 -14.54 -9.85
N MET A 351 -9.29 -15.06 -11.02
CA MET A 351 -10.14 -16.01 -11.74
C MET A 351 -9.35 -17.30 -11.95
N LYS A 352 -9.82 -18.40 -11.37
CA LYS A 352 -9.23 -19.73 -11.55
C LYS A 352 -10.08 -20.56 -12.51
N CYS A 353 -9.45 -21.18 -13.50
CA CYS A 353 -10.13 -22.17 -14.34
C CYS A 353 -9.21 -23.36 -14.64
N ILE A 354 -9.84 -24.49 -14.96
CA ILE A 354 -9.14 -25.66 -15.50
C ILE A 354 -9.30 -25.62 -17.01
N THR A 355 -8.18 -25.60 -17.73
CA THR A 355 -8.17 -25.65 -19.19
C THR A 355 -8.71 -27.01 -19.69
N PRO A 356 -9.14 -27.14 -20.96
CA PRO A 356 -9.60 -28.42 -21.51
C PRO A 356 -8.57 -29.56 -21.42
N VAL A 357 -7.28 -29.23 -21.30
CA VAL A 357 -6.18 -30.20 -21.13
C VAL A 357 -5.81 -30.46 -19.66
N GLY A 358 -6.64 -30.01 -18.71
CA GLY A 358 -6.46 -30.28 -17.27
C GLY A 358 -5.49 -29.36 -16.54
N ILE A 359 -4.93 -28.34 -17.19
CA ILE A 359 -4.00 -27.40 -16.56
C ILE A 359 -4.79 -26.35 -15.78
N LEU A 360 -4.42 -26.11 -14.51
CA LEU A 360 -4.91 -24.97 -13.74
C LEU A 360 -4.31 -23.66 -14.27
N ARG A 361 -5.16 -22.68 -14.55
CA ARG A 361 -4.74 -21.32 -14.85
C ARG A 361 -5.44 -20.33 -13.94
N CYS A 362 -4.70 -19.29 -13.57
CA CYS A 362 -5.20 -18.15 -12.81
C CYS A 362 -4.95 -16.85 -13.58
N TRP A 363 -5.93 -15.94 -13.53
CA TRP A 363 -5.81 -14.55 -13.95
C TRP A 363 -5.99 -13.66 -12.74
N PHE A 364 -5.13 -12.66 -12.61
CA PHE A 364 -5.35 -11.55 -11.70
C PHE A 364 -5.81 -10.33 -12.49
N LEU A 365 -6.90 -9.73 -12.02
CA LEU A 365 -7.57 -8.60 -12.65
C LEU A 365 -7.67 -7.46 -11.64
N SER A 366 -7.71 -6.23 -12.13
CA SER A 366 -8.08 -5.07 -11.31
C SER A 366 -9.31 -4.40 -11.92
N LEU A 367 -10.20 -3.93 -11.07
CA LEU A 367 -11.38 -3.16 -11.44
C LEU A 367 -11.35 -1.84 -10.68
N SER A 368 -11.43 -0.72 -11.40
CA SER A 368 -11.63 0.60 -10.79
C SER A 368 -13.09 0.81 -10.45
N LEU A 369 -13.41 1.07 -9.18
CA LEU A 369 -14.79 1.38 -8.73
C LEU A 369 -15.31 2.72 -9.27
N GLU A 370 -14.43 3.63 -9.65
CA GLU A 370 -14.78 4.94 -10.21
C GLU A 370 -15.16 4.83 -11.69
N THR A 371 -14.34 4.13 -12.47
CA THR A 371 -14.51 4.06 -13.93
C THR A 371 -15.24 2.81 -14.41
N MET A 372 -15.42 1.83 -13.52
CA MET A 372 -15.92 0.48 -13.82
C MET A 372 -15.15 -0.22 -14.95
N LYS A 373 -13.89 0.17 -15.15
CA LYS A 373 -12.99 -0.46 -16.10
C LYS A 373 -12.18 -1.53 -15.41
N ILE A 374 -12.11 -2.67 -16.08
CA ILE A 374 -11.39 -3.86 -15.67
C ILE A 374 -10.16 -4.03 -16.56
N GLU A 375 -9.05 -4.39 -15.93
CA GLU A 375 -7.75 -4.58 -16.56
C GLU A 375 -7.18 -5.93 -16.13
N SER A 376 -6.73 -6.73 -17.10
CA SER A 376 -5.97 -7.96 -16.83
C SER A 376 -4.55 -7.60 -16.43
N LEU A 377 -4.15 -7.96 -15.21
CA LEU A 377 -2.83 -7.66 -14.67
C LEU A 377 -1.81 -8.70 -15.13
N ILE A 378 -2.03 -9.97 -14.77
CA ILE A 378 -1.21 -11.11 -15.18
C ILE A 378 -2.07 -12.36 -15.29
N HIS A 379 -1.56 -13.36 -15.99
CA HIS A 379 -2.13 -14.70 -15.99
C HIS A 379 -1.04 -15.77 -16.08
N GLY A 380 -1.29 -16.94 -15.51
CA GLY A 380 -0.29 -18.01 -15.45
C GLY A 380 -0.79 -19.26 -14.75
N THR A 381 0.15 -20.12 -14.37
CA THR A 381 -0.08 -21.40 -13.68
C THR A 381 0.29 -21.31 -12.20
N PHE A 382 -0.11 -20.22 -11.54
CA PHE A 382 0.09 -19.94 -10.12
C PHE A 382 -1.25 -20.02 -9.37
N GLY A 383 -1.20 -19.97 -8.03
CA GLY A 383 -2.39 -19.94 -7.17
C GLY A 383 -3.25 -18.66 -7.31
N ASP A 384 -4.34 -18.56 -6.55
CA ASP A 384 -5.21 -17.36 -6.49
C ASP A 384 -4.86 -16.42 -5.33
N SER A 385 -3.85 -16.75 -4.54
CA SER A 385 -3.29 -15.86 -3.53
C SER A 385 -2.32 -14.88 -4.20
N ALA A 386 -2.70 -13.62 -4.26
CA ALA A 386 -1.81 -12.54 -4.64
C ALA A 386 -1.98 -11.32 -3.75
N TYR A 387 -0.89 -10.59 -3.61
CA TYR A 387 -0.81 -9.42 -2.76
C TYR A 387 -0.34 -8.24 -3.62
N PRO A 388 -1.25 -7.31 -3.99
CA PRO A 388 -0.91 -6.13 -4.78
C PRO A 388 0.14 -5.26 -4.09
N TYR A 389 1.29 -5.09 -4.72
CA TYR A 389 2.35 -4.21 -4.21
C TYR A 389 2.20 -2.81 -4.79
N ILE A 390 1.66 -1.92 -3.97
CA ILE A 390 1.51 -0.50 -4.26
C ILE A 390 2.71 0.24 -3.68
N MET A 391 3.41 1.00 -4.51
CA MET A 391 4.58 1.78 -4.09
C MET A 391 4.18 2.87 -3.09
N ALA A 392 4.80 2.88 -1.92
CA ALA A 392 4.73 4.01 -1.01
C ALA A 392 5.81 5.06 -1.31
N TRP A 393 5.60 6.25 -0.75
CA TRP A 393 6.59 7.32 -0.77
C TRP A 393 7.86 6.87 -0.04
N PRO A 394 9.03 6.87 -0.71
CA PRO A 394 10.28 6.49 -0.06
C PRO A 394 10.57 7.41 1.13
N PRO A 395 11.14 6.89 2.24
CA PRO A 395 11.49 7.71 3.41
C PRO A 395 12.38 8.89 3.07
N CYS A 396 13.22 8.78 2.03
CA CYS A 396 14.07 9.88 1.58
C CYS A 396 13.29 11.09 1.02
N LEU A 397 12.04 10.93 0.59
CA LEU A 397 11.15 12.01 0.15
C LEU A 397 10.31 12.59 1.29
N ILE A 398 10.36 11.99 2.47
CA ILE A 398 9.63 12.45 3.66
C ILE A 398 10.67 13.09 4.60
N GLY A 399 10.43 14.34 5.01
CA GLY A 399 11.25 14.98 6.03
C GLY A 399 11.11 14.23 7.35
N HIS A 400 12.19 14.15 8.14
CA HIS A 400 12.04 13.81 9.54
C HIS A 400 11.53 15.09 10.23
N ASP A 401 10.33 15.06 10.79
CA ASP A 401 9.93 16.13 11.69
C ASP A 401 10.89 16.03 12.89
N GLY A 402 11.77 17.01 13.04
CA GLY A 402 12.87 17.00 13.99
C GLY A 402 12.41 17.24 15.42
N SER A 403 11.63 16.32 15.99
CA SER A 403 11.28 16.31 17.42
C SER A 403 12.15 15.34 18.23
N SER A 404 13.33 14.94 17.75
CA SER A 404 14.39 14.48 18.64
C SER A 404 15.03 15.71 19.28
N THR A 405 14.67 15.96 20.54
CA THR A 405 15.31 16.93 21.41
C THR A 405 16.83 16.75 21.33
N GLY A 406 17.53 17.84 20.97
CA GLY A 406 18.98 17.90 21.09
C GLY A 406 19.36 17.66 22.54
N HIS A 407 19.90 16.47 22.83
CA HIS A 407 20.83 16.34 23.93
C HIS A 407 22.14 16.97 23.47
N GLU A 408 22.26 18.28 23.67
CA GLU A 408 23.57 18.88 23.89
C GLU A 408 24.15 18.18 25.11
N VAL A 409 25.10 17.28 24.86
CA VAL A 409 26.01 16.84 25.90
C VAL A 409 26.95 18.03 26.12
N GLU A 410 26.64 18.82 27.15
CA GLU A 410 27.59 19.75 27.76
C GLU A 410 28.84 18.96 28.15
N ALA A 411 29.91 19.15 27.37
CA ALA A 411 31.25 18.82 27.79
C ALA A 411 31.63 19.79 28.92
N SER A 412 31.55 19.30 30.16
CA SER A 412 32.10 19.96 31.35
C SER A 412 33.43 19.30 31.71
N HIS A 413 34.50 20.07 31.55
CA HIS A 413 35.85 19.99 32.15
C HIS A 413 36.64 18.67 32.17
#